data_AF-A0AAU4D1E5-F1
#
_entry.id   AF-A0AAU4D1E5-F1
#
_cell.length_a   1.000
_cell.length_b   1.000
_cell.length_c   1.000
_cell.angle_alpha   90.00
_cell.angle_beta   90.00
_cell.angle_gamma   90.00
#
_symmetry.space_group_name_H-M   'P 1'
#
loop_
_entity.id
_entity.type
_entity.pdbx_description
1 polymer ?
#
loop_
_entity_poly.entity_id
_entity_poly.type
_entity_poly.pdbx_seq_one_letter_code
_entity_poly.pdbx_strand_id
1 'polypeptide(L)' 'MTDVQNGRPAAPRAEIPILRTYRLWFEHTRKCGAGCKGTPKAQDGCEDGQQLWGEYRLARIGKATS' A
#
# COMPACT_ATOMS: atom_id res chain seq x y z
N MET A 1 -16.65 -20.41 41.29
CA MET A 1 -16.46 -18.99 40.93
C MET A 1 -15.67 -18.95 39.63
N THR A 2 -16.37 -18.88 38.50
CA THR A 2 -15.78 -18.79 37.16
C THR A 2 -15.66 -17.33 36.77
N ASP A 3 -14.44 -16.85 36.51
CA ASP A 3 -14.21 -15.65 35.71
C ASP A 3 -13.34 -16.06 34.51
N VAL A 4 -14.00 -16.50 33.44
CA VAL A 4 -13.40 -16.64 32.13
C VAL A 4 -13.37 -15.23 31.56
N GLN A 5 -12.21 -14.57 31.66
CA GLN A 5 -11.95 -13.32 30.96
C GLN A 5 -12.14 -13.53 29.45
N ASN A 6 -13.27 -13.04 28.96
CA ASN A 6 -13.60 -12.90 27.57
C ASN A 6 -12.67 -11.85 26.94
N GLY A 7 -11.52 -12.30 26.44
CA GLY A 7 -10.57 -11.47 25.72
C GLY A 7 -11.19 -10.97 24.41
N ARG A 8 -11.52 -9.68 24.37
CA ARG A 8 -12.03 -8.98 23.17
C ARG A 8 -11.19 -9.35 21.95
N PRO A 9 -11.79 -9.60 20.77
CA PRO A 9 -11.02 -9.82 19.56
C PRO A 9 -10.08 -8.62 19.37
N ALA A 10 -8.77 -8.91 19.24
CA ALA A 10 -7.78 -7.89 18.94
C ALA A 10 -8.27 -7.13 17.71
N ALA A 11 -8.41 -5.80 17.83
CA ALA A 11 -8.80 -4.96 16.70
C ALA A 11 -7.89 -5.32 15.50
N PRO A 12 -8.45 -5.52 14.29
CA PRO A 12 -7.63 -5.81 13.12
C PRO A 12 -6.55 -4.73 13.05
N ARG A 13 -5.28 -5.13 13.03
CA ARG A 13 -4.15 -4.20 12.89
C ARG A 13 -4.46 -3.30 11.71
N ALA A 14 -4.75 -2.03 11.97
CA ALA A 14 -5.06 -1.06 10.93
C ALA A 14 -3.90 -1.09 9.93
N GLU A 15 -4.19 -1.50 8.70
CA GLU A 15 -3.18 -1.65 7.68
C GLU A 15 -2.51 -0.29 7.47
N ILE A 16 -1.18 -0.23 7.60
CA ILE A 16 -0.45 1.04 7.50
C ILE A 16 -0.68 1.58 6.08
N PRO A 17 -1.29 2.77 5.90
CA PRO A 17 -1.71 3.25 4.58
C PRO A 17 -0.59 3.25 3.53
N ILE A 18 0.65 3.49 3.96
CA ILE A 18 1.84 3.46 3.11
C ILE A 18 2.14 2.05 2.59
N LEU A 19 2.03 1.03 3.45
CA LEU A 19 2.29 -0.35 3.03
C LEU A 19 1.21 -0.83 2.06
N ARG A 20 -0.04 -0.39 2.28
CA ARG A 20 -1.15 -0.67 1.37
C ARG A 20 -0.88 -0.10 -0.03
N THR A 21 -0.59 1.20 -0.12
CA THR A 21 -0.35 1.86 -1.41
C THR A 21 0.91 1.34 -2.11
N TYR A 22 1.98 1.06 -1.35
CA TYR A 22 3.17 0.40 -1.90
C TYR A 22 2.85 -0.98 -2.49
N ARG A 23 2.09 -1.79 -1.77
CA ARG A 23 1.72 -3.14 -2.22
C ARG A 23 0.88 -3.08 -3.50
N LEU A 24 -0.10 -2.18 -3.57
CA LEU A 24 -0.95 -2.00 -4.75
C LEU A 24 -0.11 -1.61 -5.99
N TRP A 25 0.78 -0.63 -5.84
CA TRP A 25 1.70 -0.25 -6.92
C TRP A 25 2.60 -1.43 -7.35
N PHE A 26 3.20 -2.15 -6.40
CA PHE A 26 4.10 -3.25 -6.70
C PHE A 26 3.40 -4.44 -7.36
N GLU A 27 2.19 -4.78 -6.91
CA GLU A 27 1.40 -5.83 -7.55
C GLU A 27 0.99 -5.45 -8.98
N HIS A 28 0.70 -4.17 -9.21
CA HIS A 28 0.42 -3.65 -10.55
C HIS A 28 1.64 -3.78 -11.47
N THR A 29 2.82 -3.31 -11.06
CA THR A 29 4.04 -3.38 -11.91
C THR A 29 4.45 -4.81 -12.25
N ARG A 30 4.13 -5.78 -11.39
CA ARG A 30 4.37 -7.20 -11.64
C ARG A 30 3.44 -7.80 -12.71
N LYS A 31 2.18 -7.37 -12.74
CA LYS A 31 1.13 -7.95 -13.60
C LYS A 31 0.96 -7.20 -14.92
N CYS A 32 1.27 -5.92 -14.93
CA CYS A 32 0.98 -5.06 -16.07
C CYS A 32 1.97 -5.30 -17.22
N GLY A 33 1.44 -5.77 -18.36
CA GLY A 33 2.18 -5.96 -19.60
C GLY A 33 2.37 -4.67 -20.43
N ALA A 34 1.72 -3.56 -20.05
CA ALA A 34 1.75 -2.31 -20.78
C ALA A 34 2.92 -1.40 -20.34
N GLY A 35 4.16 -1.90 -20.43
CA GLY A 35 5.35 -1.08 -20.16
C GLY A 35 5.62 -0.76 -18.68
N CYS A 36 4.88 -1.39 -17.76
CA CYS A 36 5.09 -1.27 -16.32
C CYS A 36 6.07 -2.35 -15.77
N LYS A 37 6.27 -3.46 -16.49
CA LYS A 37 7.19 -4.54 -16.12
C LYS A 37 8.64 -4.20 -16.49
N GLY A 38 9.54 -4.26 -15.50
CA GLY A 38 10.97 -4.01 -15.71
C GLY A 38 11.36 -2.53 -15.74
N THR A 39 10.39 -1.63 -15.56
CA THR A 39 10.61 -0.19 -15.61
C THR A 39 11.08 0.32 -14.25
N PRO A 40 12.31 0.84 -14.13
CA PRO A 40 12.87 1.26 -12.85
C PRO A 40 12.25 2.57 -12.33
N LYS A 41 11.64 3.36 -13.21
CA LYS A 41 10.95 4.61 -12.87
C LYS A 41 9.45 4.42 -13.02
N ALA A 42 8.70 4.59 -11.95
CA ALA A 42 7.24 4.50 -11.98
C ALA A 42 6.57 5.52 -12.93
N GLN A 43 7.24 6.64 -13.23
CA GLN A 43 6.80 7.66 -14.18
C GLN A 43 6.83 7.20 -15.64
N ASP A 44 7.70 6.24 -15.96
CA ASP A 44 7.84 5.70 -17.32
C ASP A 44 6.88 4.52 -17.56
N GLY A 45 6.08 4.17 -16.55
CA GLY A 45 5.04 3.14 -16.64
C GLY A 45 3.74 3.66 -17.25
N CYS A 46 2.81 2.74 -17.41
CA CYS A 46 1.40 2.96 -17.69
C CYS A 46 0.72 3.96 -16.71
N GLU A 47 -0.34 4.63 -17.17
CA GLU A 47 -1.06 5.68 -16.42
C GLU A 47 -1.53 5.20 -15.04
N ASP A 48 -2.12 4.01 -14.95
CA ASP A 48 -2.52 3.39 -13.68
C ASP A 48 -1.33 3.19 -12.72
N GLY A 49 -0.19 2.77 -13.26
CA GLY A 49 1.04 2.60 -12.50
C GLY A 49 1.58 3.94 -11.97
N GLN A 50 1.45 5.01 -12.76
CA GLN A 50 1.82 6.37 -12.36
C GLN A 50 0.90 6.88 -11.24
N GLN A 51 -0.41 6.64 -11.37
CA GLN A 51 -1.40 7.03 -10.35
C GLN A 51 -1.14 6.33 -9.01
N LEU A 52 -0.98 5.00 -9.03
CA LEU A 52 -0.66 4.21 -7.82
C LEU A 52 0.66 4.66 -7.16
N TRP A 53 1.66 5.01 -7.97
CA TRP A 53 2.91 5.57 -7.46
C TRP A 53 2.69 6.94 -6.79
N GLY A 54 1.84 7.79 -7.36
CA GLY A 54 1.42 9.06 -6.78
C GLY A 54 0.76 8.90 -5.41
N GLU A 55 -0.18 7.95 -5.29
CA GLU A 55 -0.84 7.64 -4.02
C GLU A 55 0.14 7.17 -2.94
N TYR A 56 1.08 6.29 -3.29
CA TYR A 56 2.15 5.88 -2.38
C TYR A 56 2.99 7.07 -1.93
N ARG A 57 3.34 7.97 -2.87
CA ARG A 57 4.12 9.17 -2.55
C ARG A 57 3.39 10.09 -1.58
N LEU A 58 2.09 10.32 -1.79
CA LEU A 58 1.25 11.12 -0.91
C LEU A 58 1.13 10.50 0.49
N ALA A 59 0.90 9.18 0.57
CA ALA A 59 0.86 8.46 1.84
C ALA A 59 2.20 8.57 2.61
N ARG A 60 3.32 8.59 1.90
CA ARG A 60 4.66 8.75 2.49
C ARG A 60 4.91 10.19 3.00
N ILE A 61 4.50 11.20 2.24
CA ILE A 61 4.66 12.62 2.61
C ILE A 61 3.76 12.96 3.81
N GLY A 62 2.50 12.52 3.79
CA GLY A 62 1.55 12.76 4.90
C GLY A 62 1.97 12.12 6.23
N LYS A 63 2.90 11.17 6.22
CA LYS A 63 3.51 10.57 7.42
C LYS A 63 4.77 11.31 7.92
N ALA A 64 5.38 12.14 7.07
CA ALA A 64 6.58 12.90 7.40
C ALA A 64 6.25 14.26 8.08
N THR A 65 4.97 14.62 8.16
CA THR A 65 4.47 15.89 8.70
C THR A 65 3.59 15.72 9.94
N SER A 66 3.90 14.77 10.82
CA SER A 66 3.28 14.67 12.17
C SER A 66 4.34 14.69 13.24
#